data_AF-A0A8J7R5P1-F1
#
_entry.id   AF-A0A8J7R5P1-F1
#
_cell.length_a   1.000
_cell.length_b   1.000
_cell.length_c   1.000
_cell.angle_alpha   90.00
_cell.angle_beta   90.00
_cell.angle_gamma   90.00
#
_symmetry.space_group_name_H-M   'P 1'
#
loop_
_entity.id
_entity.type
_entity.pdbx_description
1 polymer ?
#
loop_
_entity_poly.entity_id
_entity_poly.type
_entity_poly.pdbx_seq_one_letter_code
_entity_poly.pdbx_strand_id
1 'polypeptide(L)'
;MSSNALLPGTGRTATRALGAVAVALAAASLLVVLPWEPMRTAGRYALWAGLVAVALGAAGYVGRYRGGLLVGWVSVFLAAVWIYVVPPLAALVRGDATGAGGYAVPRPSVVGLDPRAELLTGLRIGPVVALVLALTLGSAAFALGVALRRRSVR
;
A
#
# COMPACT_ATOMS: atom_id res chain seq x y z
N MET A 1 -9.00 31.70 7.81
CA MET A 1 -8.57 30.38 8.34
C MET A 1 -7.55 29.81 7.36
N SER A 2 -6.29 29.67 7.77
CA SER A 2 -5.19 29.35 6.85
C SER A 2 -5.25 27.90 6.38
N SER A 3 -5.45 27.70 5.07
CA SER A 3 -5.45 26.42 4.36
C SER A 3 -4.09 25.71 4.37
N ASN A 4 -3.05 26.34 4.93
CA ASN A 4 -1.67 25.84 4.91
C ASN A 4 -1.39 24.73 5.94
N ALA A 5 -2.34 24.41 6.83
CA ALA A 5 -2.14 23.38 7.87
C ALA A 5 -2.40 21.94 7.40
N LEU A 6 -2.95 21.74 6.19
CA LEU A 6 -3.32 20.42 5.68
C LEU A 6 -2.19 19.74 4.88
N LEU A 7 -1.25 20.53 4.32
CA LEU A 7 -0.40 20.07 3.21
C LEU A 7 1.11 19.92 3.48
N PRO A 8 1.77 20.55 4.48
CA PRO A 8 3.15 20.20 4.82
C PRO A 8 3.21 19.34 6.10
N GLY A 9 3.36 18.03 5.90
CA GLY A 9 3.72 17.09 6.96
C GLY A 9 5.23 17.06 7.18
N THR A 10 5.78 18.00 7.93
CA THR A 10 7.25 18.17 8.08
C THR A 10 7.74 17.92 9.52
N GLY A 11 7.27 16.84 10.15
CA GLY A 11 7.67 16.47 11.52
C GLY A 11 8.18 15.04 11.64
N ARG A 12 8.80 14.70 12.79
CA ARG A 12 9.25 13.34 13.14
C ARG A 12 8.15 12.28 12.96
N THR A 13 6.89 12.65 13.18
CA THR A 13 5.72 11.79 12.97
C THR A 13 5.59 11.34 11.52
N ALA A 14 5.73 12.26 10.56
CA ALA A 14 5.66 11.96 9.13
C ALA A 14 6.78 11.01 8.71
N THR A 15 8.01 11.30 9.15
CA THR A 15 9.19 10.47 8.87
C THR A 15 9.03 9.06 9.42
N ARG A 16 8.52 8.90 10.65
CA ARG A 16 8.28 7.57 11.25
C ARG A 16 7.20 6.80 10.51
N ALA A 17 6.11 7.45 10.12
CA ALA A 17 5.03 6.83 9.36
C ALA A 17 5.52 6.33 7.99
N LEU A 18 6.23 7.18 7.25
CA LEU A 18 6.83 6.81 5.97
C LEU A 18 7.89 5.72 6.13
N GLY A 19 8.71 5.80 7.17
CA GLY A 19 9.70 4.76 7.49
C GLY A 19 9.05 3.40 7.74
N ALA A 20 7.97 3.35 8.53
CA ALA A 20 7.24 2.11 8.77
C ALA A 20 6.64 1.52 7.48
N VAL A 21 6.07 2.36 6.62
CA VAL A 21 5.53 1.94 5.32
C VAL A 21 6.64 1.45 4.40
N ALA A 22 7.78 2.15 4.34
CA ALA A 22 8.93 1.74 3.54
C ALA A 22 9.50 0.39 4.00
N VAL A 23 9.63 0.18 5.32
CA VAL A 23 10.05 -1.11 5.89
C VAL A 23 9.06 -2.21 5.55
N ALA A 24 7.75 -1.95 5.67
CA ALA A 24 6.72 -2.92 5.32
C ALA A 24 6.75 -3.29 3.83
N LEU A 25 6.93 -2.31 2.95
CA LEU A 25 7.08 -2.53 1.50
C LEU A 25 8.34 -3.34 1.19
N ALA A 26 9.47 -3.04 1.83
CA ALA A 26 10.71 -3.77 1.64
C ALA A 26 10.59 -5.22 2.11
N ALA A 27 10.03 -5.44 3.31
CA ALA A 27 9.80 -6.77 3.87
C ALA A 27 8.83 -7.58 2.99
N ALA A 28 7.74 -6.97 2.53
CA ALA A 28 6.79 -7.61 1.64
C ALA A 28 7.42 -7.97 0.28
N SER A 29 8.21 -7.06 -0.31
CA SER A 29 8.95 -7.34 -1.55
C SER A 29 9.89 -8.53 -1.36
N LEU A 30 10.63 -8.57 -0.25
CA LEU A 30 11.56 -9.67 0.05
C LEU A 30 10.82 -11.01 0.17
N LEU A 31 9.67 -11.02 0.87
CA LEU A 31 8.83 -12.21 1.02
C LEU A 31 8.22 -12.70 -0.30
N VAL A 32 8.00 -11.81 -1.27
CA VAL A 32 7.48 -12.15 -2.60
C VAL A 32 8.57 -12.66 -3.53
N VAL A 33 9.79 -12.12 -3.43
CA VAL A 33 10.93 -12.49 -4.26
C VAL A 33 11.56 -13.81 -3.80
N LEU A 34 11.66 -14.03 -2.49
CA LEU A 34 12.24 -15.26 -1.96
C LEU A 34 11.32 -16.46 -2.18
N PRO A 35 11.84 -17.61 -2.66
CA PRO A 35 11.06 -18.80 -2.94
C PRO A 35 10.71 -19.56 -1.65
N TRP A 36 9.96 -18.93 -0.74
CA TRP A 36 9.43 -19.61 0.43
C TRP A 36 8.18 -20.43 0.04
N GLU A 37 8.34 -21.76 0.01
CA GLU A 37 7.27 -22.71 -0.22
C GLU A 37 5.99 -22.51 0.65
N PRO A 38 6.03 -22.08 1.94
CA PRO A 38 4.81 -21.90 2.74
C PRO A 38 3.95 -20.68 2.33
N MET A 39 4.46 -19.75 1.53
CA MET A 39 3.69 -18.60 1.02
C MET A 39 2.73 -18.99 -0.13
N ARG A 40 2.76 -20.25 -0.60
CA ARG A 40 2.07 -20.69 -1.82
C ARG A 40 0.53 -20.77 -1.74
N THR A 41 -0.12 -20.49 -0.61
CA THR A 41 -1.59 -20.37 -0.59
C THR A 41 -2.15 -19.61 0.61
N ALA A 42 -1.71 -19.92 1.84
CA ALA A 42 -2.32 -19.36 3.05
C ALA A 42 -1.77 -17.98 3.47
N GLY A 43 -0.47 -17.71 3.27
CA GLY A 43 0.18 -16.46 3.70
C GLY A 43 -0.06 -15.24 2.81
N ARG A 44 -0.69 -15.44 1.64
CA ARG A 44 -0.82 -14.43 0.58
C ARG A 44 -1.72 -13.28 1.02
N TYR A 45 -2.99 -13.57 1.30
CA TYR A 45 -3.97 -12.57 1.71
C TYR A 45 -3.60 -11.88 3.02
N ALA A 46 -2.86 -12.57 3.90
CA ALA A 46 -2.34 -11.99 5.13
C ALA A 46 -1.27 -10.92 4.86
N LEU A 47 -0.34 -11.16 3.94
CA LEU A 47 0.67 -10.18 3.55
C LEU A 47 0.01 -8.91 2.98
N TRP A 48 -0.98 -9.13 2.12
CA TRP A 48 -1.82 -8.09 1.53
C TRP A 48 -2.56 -7.25 2.55
N ALA A 49 -3.32 -7.91 3.42
CA ALA A 49 -4.04 -7.26 4.50
C ALA A 49 -3.08 -6.51 5.44
N GLY A 50 -1.90 -7.08 5.71
CA GLY A 50 -0.85 -6.45 6.50
C GLY A 50 -0.35 -5.13 5.89
N LEU A 51 -0.02 -5.13 4.60
CA LEU A 51 0.42 -3.92 3.88
C LEU A 51 -0.64 -2.82 3.89
N VAL A 52 -1.89 -3.18 3.60
CA VAL A 52 -3.03 -2.25 3.64
C VAL A 52 -3.23 -1.72 5.06
N ALA A 53 -3.19 -2.59 6.08
CA ALA A 53 -3.34 -2.20 7.47
C ALA A 53 -2.23 -1.24 7.92
N VAL A 54 -0.97 -1.49 7.53
CA VAL A 54 0.15 -0.59 7.82
C VAL A 54 -0.05 0.77 7.16
N ALA A 55 -0.48 0.82 5.89
CA ALA A 55 -0.68 2.07 5.18
C ALA A 55 -1.86 2.91 5.75
N LEU A 56 -2.98 2.26 6.05
CA LEU A 56 -4.13 2.92 6.70
C LEU A 56 -3.81 3.33 8.13
N GLY A 57 -3.07 2.47 8.86
CA GLY A 57 -2.56 2.76 10.19
C GLY A 57 -1.63 3.98 10.18
N ALA A 58 -0.73 4.08 9.20
CA ALA A 58 0.14 5.24 9.01
C ALA A 58 -0.67 6.52 8.73
N ALA A 59 -1.68 6.45 7.84
CA ALA A 59 -2.59 7.56 7.56
C ALA A 59 -3.38 8.03 8.80
N GLY A 60 -3.92 7.09 9.58
CA GLY A 60 -4.58 7.39 10.84
C GLY A 60 -3.64 7.93 11.91
N TYR A 61 -2.41 7.39 11.99
CA TYR A 61 -1.37 7.84 12.90
C TYR A 61 -0.98 9.30 12.61
N VAL A 62 -0.70 9.66 11.36
CA VAL A 62 -0.40 11.06 11.01
C VAL A 62 -1.62 11.97 11.20
N GLY A 63 -2.84 11.46 10.96
CA GLY A 63 -4.08 12.15 11.30
C GLY A 63 -4.20 12.47 12.79
N ARG A 64 -3.87 11.51 13.66
CA ARG A 64 -3.88 11.68 15.13
C ARG A 64 -2.82 12.66 15.60
N TYR A 65 -1.60 12.57 15.07
CA TYR A 65 -0.44 13.32 15.55
C TYR A 65 -0.01 14.51 14.67
N ARG A 66 -0.94 15.09 13.89
CA ARG A 66 -0.71 16.28 13.04
C ARG A 66 0.45 16.13 12.04
N GLY A 67 0.66 14.92 11.52
CA GLY A 67 1.73 14.60 10.57
C GLY A 67 1.45 14.94 9.09
N GLY A 68 0.31 15.56 8.78
CA GLY A 68 -0.07 15.97 7.43
C GLY A 68 -0.84 14.90 6.63
N LEU A 69 -1.81 15.33 5.83
CA LEU A 69 -2.69 14.44 5.05
C LEU A 69 -1.94 13.77 3.89
N LEU A 70 -1.03 14.51 3.25
CA LEU A 70 -0.23 14.04 2.12
C LEU A 70 0.54 12.76 2.46
N VAL A 71 1.05 12.65 3.70
CA VAL A 71 1.77 11.46 4.15
C VAL A 71 0.86 10.23 4.19
N GLY A 72 -0.39 10.41 4.64
CA GLY A 72 -1.40 9.36 4.62
C GLY A 72 -1.75 8.93 3.19
N TRP A 73 -1.93 9.90 2.28
CA TRP A 73 -2.17 9.61 0.86
C TRP A 73 -1.00 8.85 0.23
N VAL A 74 0.24 9.33 0.41
CA VAL A 74 1.44 8.67 -0.13
C VAL A 74 1.58 7.25 0.42
N SER A 75 1.29 7.04 1.71
CA SER A 75 1.37 5.72 2.32
C SER A 75 0.40 4.73 1.67
N VAL A 76 -0.86 5.13 1.50
CA VAL A 76 -1.89 4.29 0.86
C VAL A 76 -1.63 4.12 -0.63
N PHE A 77 -1.18 5.18 -1.31
CA PHE A 77 -0.81 5.14 -2.72
C PHE A 77 0.31 4.14 -2.98
N LEU A 78 1.41 4.21 -2.22
CA LEU A 78 2.55 3.30 -2.40
C LEU A 78 2.16 1.86 -2.09
N ALA A 79 1.40 1.62 -1.02
CA ALA A 79 0.88 0.30 -0.73
C ALA A 79 0.02 -0.22 -1.87
N ALA A 80 -0.87 0.63 -2.42
CA ALA A 80 -1.75 0.32 -3.54
C ALA A 80 -1.00 0.11 -4.88
N VAL A 81 0.07 0.85 -5.16
CA VAL A 81 0.90 0.64 -6.36
C VAL A 81 1.70 -0.65 -6.25
N TRP A 82 2.28 -0.92 -5.08
CA TRP A 82 3.03 -2.14 -4.82
C TRP A 82 2.21 -3.38 -5.21
N ILE A 83 0.90 -3.33 -4.92
CA ILE A 83 -0.07 -4.38 -5.25
C ILE A 83 0.02 -4.81 -6.72
N TYR A 84 0.00 -3.83 -7.60
CA TYR A 84 -0.15 -4.02 -9.04
C TYR A 84 1.17 -4.25 -9.76
N VAL A 85 2.30 -3.97 -9.11
CA VAL A 85 3.61 -3.91 -9.78
C VAL A 85 4.55 -4.98 -9.27
N VAL A 86 4.73 -5.11 -7.95
CA VAL A 86 5.83 -5.93 -7.40
C VAL A 86 5.60 -7.43 -7.58
N PRO A 87 4.42 -7.99 -7.27
CA PRO A 87 4.21 -9.42 -7.46
C PRO A 87 4.27 -9.91 -8.92
N PRO A 88 3.66 -9.23 -9.93
CA PRO A 88 3.81 -9.67 -11.32
C PRO A 88 5.22 -9.42 -11.86
N LEU A 89 5.95 -8.41 -11.36
CA LEU A 89 7.38 -8.26 -11.70
C LEU A 89 8.21 -9.42 -11.15
N ALA A 90 8.00 -9.81 -9.89
CA ALA A 90 8.68 -10.93 -9.26
C ALA A 90 8.36 -12.28 -9.93
N ALA A 91 7.22 -12.40 -10.59
CA ALA A 91 6.87 -13.53 -11.44
C ALA A 91 7.75 -13.61 -12.68
N LEU A 92 7.83 -12.51 -13.43
CA LEU A 92 8.58 -12.40 -14.67
C LEU A 92 10.05 -12.71 -14.43
N VAL A 93 10.61 -12.14 -13.36
CA VAL A 93 12.01 -12.37 -12.97
C VAL A 93 12.28 -13.84 -12.63
N ARG A 94 11.28 -14.58 -12.13
CA ARG A 94 11.38 -16.02 -11.84
C ARG A 94 11.13 -16.92 -13.06
N GLY A 95 10.81 -16.35 -14.22
CA GLY A 95 10.52 -17.10 -15.44
C GLY A 95 9.18 -17.84 -15.40
N ASP A 96 8.26 -17.44 -14.52
CA ASP A 96 6.91 -18.00 -14.49
C ASP A 96 6.11 -17.45 -15.67
N ALA A 97 5.83 -18.28 -16.68
CA ALA A 97 5.15 -17.85 -17.90
C ALA A 97 3.62 -17.94 -17.80
N THR A 98 3.08 -18.65 -16.81
CA THR A 98 1.65 -19.00 -16.73
C THR A 98 1.04 -18.71 -15.37
N GLY A 99 1.75 -17.98 -14.50
CA GLY A 99 1.23 -17.68 -13.16
C GLY A 99 1.04 -18.89 -12.26
N ALA A 100 1.60 -20.04 -12.66
CA ALA A 100 1.46 -21.33 -11.98
C ALA A 100 2.28 -21.38 -10.68
N GLY A 101 3.32 -20.57 -10.57
CA GLY A 101 4.09 -20.33 -9.34
C GLY A 101 3.34 -19.48 -8.30
N GLY A 102 2.18 -18.92 -8.67
CA GLY A 102 1.24 -18.30 -7.74
C GLY A 102 1.80 -17.08 -7.00
N TYR A 103 2.41 -16.14 -7.71
CA TYR A 103 2.63 -14.81 -7.15
C TYR A 103 1.27 -14.12 -6.95
N ALA A 104 1.12 -13.58 -5.75
CA ALA A 104 -0.16 -13.19 -5.17
C ALA A 104 -0.49 -11.75 -5.54
N VAL A 105 -1.57 -11.52 -6.29
CA VAL A 105 -2.26 -10.21 -6.43
C VAL A 105 -3.76 -10.48 -6.57
N PRO A 106 -4.64 -9.58 -6.09
CA PRO A 106 -6.01 -9.49 -6.60
C PRO A 106 -5.98 -9.35 -8.14
N ARG A 107 -6.28 -10.43 -8.85
CA ARG A 107 -6.18 -10.46 -10.32
C ARG A 107 -7.34 -9.68 -10.92
N PRO A 108 -7.09 -8.69 -11.79
CA PRO A 108 -8.14 -8.19 -12.67
C PRO A 108 -8.54 -9.36 -13.58
N SER A 109 -9.81 -9.78 -13.50
CA SER A 109 -10.35 -10.96 -14.22
C SER A 109 -10.14 -10.93 -15.74
N VAL A 110 -9.81 -9.77 -16.29
CA VAL A 110 -9.69 -9.47 -17.72
C VAL A 110 -8.34 -9.91 -18.31
N VAL A 111 -7.30 -10.16 -17.50
CA VAL A 111 -5.91 -10.21 -17.99
C VAL A 111 -5.31 -11.63 -18.06
N GLY A 112 -6.03 -12.65 -17.56
CA GLY A 112 -5.58 -14.05 -17.65
C GLY A 112 -4.33 -14.36 -16.81
N LEU A 113 -3.70 -15.50 -17.10
CA LEU A 113 -2.59 -16.12 -16.35
C LEU A 113 -1.18 -15.61 -16.75
N ASP A 114 -1.07 -14.56 -17.58
CA ASP A 114 0.22 -14.07 -18.08
C ASP A 114 0.76 -12.91 -17.20
N PRO A 115 1.87 -13.10 -16.46
CA PRO A 115 2.45 -12.06 -15.63
C PRO A 115 2.85 -10.79 -16.38
N ARG A 116 3.19 -10.89 -17.67
CA ARG A 116 3.56 -9.71 -18.47
C ARG A 116 2.34 -8.84 -18.71
N ALA A 117 1.23 -9.45 -19.09
CA ALA A 117 -0.03 -8.76 -19.30
C ALA A 117 -0.54 -8.16 -17.97
N GLU A 118 -0.42 -8.89 -16.86
CA GLU A 118 -0.75 -8.40 -15.52
C GLU A 118 0.09 -7.17 -15.14
N LEU A 119 1.42 -7.19 -15.36
CA LEU A 119 2.29 -6.05 -15.07
C LEU A 119 1.93 -4.83 -15.94
N LEU A 120 1.70 -5.01 -17.24
CA LEU A 120 1.32 -3.91 -18.13
C LEU A 120 -0.03 -3.30 -17.74
N THR A 121 -0.99 -4.13 -17.38
CA THR A 121 -2.29 -3.67 -16.87
C THR A 121 -2.13 -2.95 -15.53
N GLY A 122 -1.30 -3.50 -14.65
CA GLY A 122 -0.96 -2.92 -13.36
C GLY A 122 -0.29 -1.55 -13.50
N LEU A 123 0.62 -1.37 -14.45
CA LEU A 123 1.27 -0.08 -14.73
C LEU A 123 0.30 0.93 -15.36
N ARG A 124 -0.67 0.47 -16.15
CA ARG A 124 -1.65 1.34 -16.83
C ARG A 124 -2.78 1.79 -15.90
N ILE A 125 -3.35 0.87 -15.14
CA ILE A 125 -4.56 1.10 -14.33
C ILE A 125 -4.22 1.27 -12.85
N GLY A 126 -3.18 0.59 -12.36
CA GLY A 126 -2.78 0.59 -10.96
C GLY A 126 -2.53 1.98 -10.37
N PRO A 127 -1.82 2.91 -11.04
CA PRO A 127 -1.65 4.27 -10.51
C PRO A 127 -2.97 5.03 -10.34
N VAL A 128 -3.92 4.85 -11.26
CA VAL A 128 -5.24 5.50 -11.18
C VAL A 128 -6.05 4.93 -10.03
N VAL A 129 -6.10 3.60 -9.89
CA VAL A 129 -6.78 2.93 -8.78
C VAL A 129 -6.12 3.29 -7.45
N ALA A 130 -4.79 3.28 -7.39
CA ALA A 130 -4.01 3.67 -6.21
C ALA A 130 -4.30 5.12 -5.80
N LEU A 131 -4.44 6.03 -6.75
CA LEU A 131 -4.82 7.41 -6.47
C LEU A 131 -6.22 7.50 -5.88
N VAL A 132 -7.21 6.82 -6.47
CA VAL A 132 -8.58 6.79 -5.93
C VAL A 132 -8.60 6.22 -4.51
N LEU A 133 -7.90 5.12 -4.26
CA LEU A 133 -7.78 4.51 -2.93
C LEU A 133 -7.07 5.43 -1.93
N ALA A 134 -5.99 6.10 -2.34
CA ALA A 134 -5.28 7.05 -1.49
C ALA A 134 -6.18 8.23 -1.09
N LEU A 135 -6.90 8.80 -2.05
CA LEU A 135 -7.79 9.92 -1.81
C LEU A 135 -9.02 9.54 -0.96
N THR A 136 -9.54 8.32 -1.11
CA THR A 136 -10.70 7.86 -0.35
C THR A 136 -10.30 7.29 1.01
N LEU A 137 -9.63 6.14 1.02
CA LEU A 137 -9.25 5.42 2.23
C LEU A 137 -8.21 6.19 3.05
N GLY A 138 -7.23 6.82 2.40
CA GLY A 138 -6.22 7.64 3.09
C GLY A 138 -6.85 8.84 3.79
N SER A 139 -7.82 9.52 3.14
CA SER A 139 -8.57 10.61 3.78
C SER A 139 -9.45 10.12 4.92
N ALA A 140 -10.15 9.00 4.75
CA ALA A 140 -10.99 8.42 5.79
C ALA A 140 -10.18 8.03 7.03
N ALA A 141 -9.06 7.32 6.85
CA ALA A 141 -8.16 6.94 7.92
C ALA A 141 -7.57 8.18 8.63
N PHE A 142 -7.13 9.19 7.87
CA PHE A 142 -6.65 10.45 8.44
C PHE A 142 -7.72 11.15 9.27
N ALA A 143 -8.95 11.26 8.75
CA ALA A 143 -10.08 11.87 9.44
C ALA A 143 -10.43 11.14 10.74
N LEU A 144 -10.39 9.80 10.74
CA LEU A 144 -10.55 8.99 11.95
C LEU A 144 -9.46 9.31 12.98
N GLY A 145 -8.19 9.40 12.55
CA GLY A 145 -7.10 9.82 13.42
C GLY A 145 -7.32 11.19 14.05
N VAL A 146 -7.77 12.16 13.24
CA VAL A 146 -8.12 13.52 13.70
C VAL A 146 -9.26 13.49 14.72
N ALA A 147 -10.32 12.72 14.45
CA ALA A 147 -11.47 12.58 15.35
C ALA A 147 -11.06 11.97 16.70
N LEU A 148 -10.24 10.92 16.68
CA LEU A 148 -9.72 10.28 17.90
C LEU A 148 -8.83 11.22 18.72
N ARG A 149 -8.07 12.12 18.10
CA ARG A 149 -7.33 13.17 18.81
C ARG A 149 -8.28 14.14 19.52
N ARG A 150 -9.36 14.56 18.85
CA ARG A 150 -10.31 15.53 19.45
C ARG A 150 -11.04 14.94 20.66
N ARG A 151 -11.33 13.64 20.64
CA ARG A 151 -11.96 12.95 21.78
C ARG A 151 -11.05 12.82 23.00
N SER A 152 -9.73 12.69 22.82
CA SER A 152 -8.79 12.55 23.95
C SER A 152 -8.43 13.85 24.65
N VAL A 153 -8.89 14.99 24.14
CA VAL A 153 -8.64 16.33 24.72
C VAL A 153 -9.88 16.86 25.44
N ARG A 154 -11.04 16.21 25.27
CA ARG A 154 -12.25 16.44 26.06
C ARG A 154 -12.26 15.48 27.23
#